data_AF-A0A2P0QP75-F1
#
_entry.id   AF-A0A2P0QP75-F1
#
_cell.length_a   1.000
_cell.length_b   1.000
_cell.length_c   1.000
_cell.angle_alpha   90.00
_cell.angle_beta   90.00
_cell.angle_gamma   90.00
#
_symmetry.space_group_name_H-M   'P 1'
#
loop_
_entity.id
_entity.type
_entity.pdbx_description
1 polymer ?
#
loop_
_entity_poly.entity_id
_entity_poly.type
_entity_poly.pdbx_seq_one_letter_code
_entity_poly.pdbx_strand_id
1 'polypeptide(L)'
;LSVIASGPTIPDSSTYADAINVFKDQNIWNKVPTKVQQHLEKGLAGKTKETPKPGDNVFKDTTYTLIGSNAISLNAALMTAKLLGYQVQLYNTHLCGEARNVAEQWVHYAKTILDKGIDKPTAFLAGGETTVTLKGNGCGGRNQEMVLAFAIAAEQLELNCNWIFLSGGTDGIDGPTDATGGIAD
;
A
#
# COMPACT_ATOMS: atom_id res chain seq x y z
N LEU A 1 4.87 -6.62 9.60
CA LEU A 1 4.45 -8.00 9.93
C LEU A 1 3.49 -8.06 11.12
N SER A 2 3.70 -7.25 12.17
CA SER A 2 2.79 -7.14 13.33
C SER A 2 1.32 -6.84 12.96
N VAL A 3 1.10 -6.14 11.85
CA VAL A 3 -0.26 -5.82 11.35
C VAL A 3 -0.87 -6.97 10.54
N ILE A 4 -0.06 -7.80 9.87
CA ILE A 4 -0.57 -8.85 8.97
C ILE A 4 -1.16 -9.97 9.84
N ALA A 5 -2.47 -10.22 9.68
CA ALA A 5 -3.23 -11.16 10.50
C ALA A 5 -3.10 -10.90 12.01
N SER A 6 -2.84 -9.64 12.42
CA SER A 6 -2.54 -9.26 13.80
C SER A 6 -1.27 -9.90 14.38
N GLY A 7 -0.34 -10.32 13.52
CA GLY A 7 1.02 -10.72 13.92
C GLY A 7 1.09 -11.91 14.88
N PRO A 8 0.40 -13.05 14.64
CA PRO A 8 0.27 -14.15 15.60
C PRO A 8 1.61 -14.81 15.98
N THR A 9 2.64 -14.63 15.16
CA THR A 9 3.99 -15.19 15.35
C THR A 9 5.05 -14.11 15.53
N ILE A 10 4.64 -12.85 15.77
CA ILE A 10 5.52 -11.69 15.89
C ILE A 10 5.39 -11.15 17.32
N PRO A 11 6.49 -10.71 17.96
CA PRO A 11 6.39 -10.08 19.28
C PRO A 11 5.47 -8.86 19.25
N ASP A 12 4.64 -8.74 20.28
CA ASP A 12 3.77 -7.60 20.50
C ASP A 12 4.37 -6.73 21.60
N SER A 13 4.72 -5.49 21.26
CA SER A 13 5.28 -4.53 22.22
C SER A 13 4.20 -3.80 23.03
N SER A 14 2.93 -3.89 22.63
CA SER A 14 1.82 -3.27 23.35
C SER A 14 1.49 -4.04 24.63
N THR A 15 0.69 -3.44 25.50
CA THR A 15 0.33 -4.01 26.79
C THR A 15 -1.18 -3.94 27.04
N TYR A 16 -1.64 -4.66 28.06
CA TYR A 16 -2.99 -4.50 28.61
C TYR A 16 -3.30 -3.05 28.97
N ALA A 17 -2.31 -2.28 29.47
CA ALA A 17 -2.49 -0.86 29.77
C ALA A 17 -2.76 -0.04 28.50
N ASP A 18 -2.03 -0.31 27.43
CA ASP A 18 -2.23 0.36 26.14
C ASP A 18 -3.62 0.05 25.58
N ALA A 19 -4.06 -1.22 25.63
CA ALA A 19 -5.39 -1.62 25.19
C ALA A 19 -6.51 -0.89 25.97
N ILE A 20 -6.37 -0.76 27.30
CA ILE A 20 -7.32 0.00 28.13
C ILE A 20 -7.31 1.47 27.74
N ASN A 21 -6.13 2.06 27.53
CA ASN A 21 -6.00 3.47 27.17
C ASN A 21 -6.64 3.76 25.81
N VAL A 22 -6.50 2.87 24.82
CA VAL A 22 -7.21 3.00 23.52
C VAL A 22 -8.71 3.14 23.71
N PHE A 23 -9.34 2.30 24.55
CA PHE A 23 -10.77 2.41 24.82
C PHE A 23 -11.17 3.69 25.58
N LYS A 24 -10.30 4.16 26.48
CA LYS A 24 -10.54 5.40 27.25
C LYS A 24 -10.39 6.64 26.38
N ASP A 25 -9.35 6.70 25.56
CA ASP A 25 -9.08 7.82 24.64
C ASP A 25 -10.21 7.98 23.62
N GLN A 26 -10.82 6.87 23.21
CA GLN A 26 -12.00 6.85 22.34
C GLN A 26 -13.33 7.05 23.10
N ASN A 27 -13.32 7.26 24.41
CA ASN A 27 -14.51 7.43 25.27
C ASN A 27 -15.53 6.27 25.18
N ILE A 28 -15.05 5.04 24.99
CA ILE A 28 -15.89 3.85 24.84
C ILE A 28 -15.67 2.78 25.90
N TRP A 29 -14.74 2.96 26.85
CA TRP A 29 -14.46 1.97 27.91
C TRP A 29 -15.74 1.42 28.57
N ASN A 30 -16.63 2.30 29.03
CA ASN A 30 -17.88 1.91 29.70
C ASN A 30 -18.91 1.23 28.77
N LYS A 31 -18.69 1.25 27.44
CA LYS A 31 -19.51 0.55 26.44
C LYS A 31 -18.95 -0.83 26.06
N VAL A 32 -17.70 -1.11 26.43
CA VAL A 32 -17.06 -2.42 26.19
C VAL A 32 -17.77 -3.49 27.02
N PRO A 33 -18.03 -4.70 26.49
CA PRO A 33 -18.64 -5.77 27.27
C PRO A 33 -17.86 -6.09 28.55
N THR A 34 -18.57 -6.31 29.66
CA THR A 34 -17.97 -6.53 30.99
C THR A 34 -16.92 -7.65 31.00
N LYS A 35 -17.13 -8.72 30.24
CA LYS A 35 -16.14 -9.82 30.12
C LYS A 35 -14.79 -9.35 29.57
N VAL A 36 -14.79 -8.42 28.61
CA VAL A 36 -13.57 -7.86 28.02
C VAL A 36 -12.88 -6.91 29.01
N GLN A 37 -13.65 -6.01 29.65
CA GLN A 37 -13.12 -5.14 30.70
C GLN A 37 -12.43 -5.96 31.81
N GLN A 38 -13.11 -6.98 32.31
CA GLN A 38 -12.58 -7.88 33.34
C GLN A 38 -11.32 -8.63 32.88
N HIS A 39 -11.23 -9.03 31.60
CA HIS A 39 -10.03 -9.67 31.07
C HIS A 39 -8.84 -8.71 31.06
N LEU A 40 -9.03 -7.49 30.55
CA LEU A 40 -8.00 -6.48 30.46
C LEU A 40 -7.53 -6.00 31.86
N GLU A 41 -8.46 -5.82 32.80
CA GLU A 41 -8.14 -5.45 34.19
C GLU A 41 -7.38 -6.57 34.93
N LYS A 42 -7.73 -7.84 34.68
CA LYS A 42 -6.96 -8.98 35.20
C LYS A 42 -5.54 -9.00 34.63
N GLY A 43 -5.39 -8.72 33.34
CA GLY A 43 -4.10 -8.58 32.68
C GLY A 43 -3.26 -7.45 33.28
N LEU A 44 -3.84 -6.26 33.42
CA LEU A 44 -3.20 -5.10 34.05
C LEU A 44 -2.76 -5.38 35.50
N ALA A 45 -3.55 -6.16 36.25
CA ALA A 45 -3.21 -6.58 37.61
C ALA A 45 -2.20 -7.74 37.69
N GLY A 46 -1.63 -8.17 36.56
CA GLY A 46 -0.65 -9.27 36.49
C GLY A 46 -1.24 -10.67 36.72
N LYS A 47 -2.56 -10.83 36.69
CA LYS A 47 -3.25 -12.12 36.92
C LYS A 47 -3.39 -12.95 35.65
N THR A 48 -3.17 -12.34 34.49
CA THR A 48 -3.10 -13.01 33.19
C THR A 48 -1.77 -12.63 32.55
N LYS A 49 -1.10 -13.58 31.89
CA LYS A 49 0.13 -13.29 31.16
C LYS A 49 -0.16 -12.31 30.03
N GLU A 50 0.78 -11.41 29.80
CA GLU A 50 0.76 -10.50 28.66
C GLU A 50 0.98 -11.25 27.35
N THR A 51 0.68 -10.61 26.21
CA THR A 51 1.15 -11.07 24.90
C THR A 51 2.67 -11.22 24.87
N PRO A 52 3.22 -12.20 24.13
CA PRO A 52 4.66 -12.40 24.05
C PRO A 52 5.42 -11.13 23.61
N LYS A 53 6.41 -10.72 24.41
CA LYS A 53 7.15 -9.48 24.26
C LYS A 53 8.40 -9.64 23.40
N PRO A 54 8.93 -8.53 22.84
CA PRO A 54 10.27 -8.54 22.26
C PRO A 54 11.30 -9.05 23.28
N GLY A 55 12.05 -10.10 22.91
CA GLY A 55 13.05 -10.72 23.78
C GLY A 55 12.56 -11.94 24.58
N ASP A 56 11.27 -12.27 24.55
CA ASP A 56 10.77 -13.49 25.19
C ASP A 56 11.38 -14.75 24.55
N ASN A 57 11.70 -15.74 25.38
CA ASN A 57 12.35 -16.99 24.95
C ASN A 57 11.58 -17.75 23.86
N VAL A 58 10.26 -17.56 23.75
CA VAL A 58 9.42 -18.19 22.71
C VAL A 58 9.87 -17.80 21.29
N PHE A 59 10.54 -16.65 21.14
CA PHE A 59 11.01 -16.17 19.84
C PHE A 59 12.47 -16.57 19.51
N LYS A 60 13.19 -17.22 20.43
CA LYS A 60 14.64 -17.51 20.27
C LYS A 60 14.95 -18.31 19.00
N ASP A 61 14.10 -19.28 18.68
CA ASP A 61 14.24 -20.19 17.54
C ASP A 61 13.16 -19.95 16.47
N THR A 62 12.60 -18.73 16.43
CA THR A 62 11.56 -18.35 15.45
C THR A 62 12.14 -17.47 14.35
N THR A 63 11.88 -17.82 13.10
CA THR A 63 12.20 -16.99 11.93
C THR A 63 10.96 -16.76 11.07
N TYR A 64 10.94 -15.65 10.34
CA TYR A 64 9.90 -15.37 9.35
C TYR A 64 10.55 -14.96 8.03
N THR A 65 9.92 -15.32 6.92
CA THR A 65 10.36 -14.95 5.58
C THR A 65 9.18 -14.42 4.79
N LEU A 66 9.33 -13.20 4.30
CA LEU A 66 8.34 -12.60 3.41
C LEU A 66 8.57 -13.14 1.99
N ILE A 67 7.70 -14.05 1.55
CA ILE A 67 7.81 -14.69 0.23
C ILE A 67 7.00 -13.97 -0.86
N GLY A 68 6.10 -13.06 -0.47
CA GLY A 68 5.29 -12.26 -1.38
C GLY A 68 5.05 -10.88 -0.80
N SER A 69 5.30 -9.85 -1.59
CA SER A 69 5.06 -8.45 -1.24
C SER A 69 5.07 -7.58 -2.49
N ASN A 70 4.53 -6.36 -2.37
CA ASN A 70 4.63 -5.37 -3.45
C ASN A 70 6.09 -5.13 -3.87
N ALA A 71 7.02 -5.06 -2.91
CA ALA A 71 8.45 -4.88 -3.20
C ALA A 71 9.05 -6.04 -4.01
N ILE A 72 8.63 -7.28 -3.74
CA ILE A 72 9.08 -8.45 -4.52
C ILE A 72 8.56 -8.37 -5.96
N SER A 73 7.26 -8.07 -6.15
CA SER A 73 6.66 -7.92 -7.48
C SER A 73 7.28 -6.75 -8.26
N LEU A 74 7.49 -5.60 -7.61
CA LEU A 74 8.12 -4.43 -8.22
C LEU A 74 9.57 -4.72 -8.63
N ASN A 75 10.33 -5.43 -7.80
CA ASN A 75 11.68 -5.86 -8.15
C ASN A 75 11.69 -6.80 -9.37
N ALA A 76 10.73 -7.72 -9.47
CA ALA A 76 10.59 -8.57 -10.65
C ALA A 76 10.30 -7.76 -11.92
N ALA A 77 9.43 -6.74 -11.84
CA ALA A 77 9.14 -5.83 -12.94
C ALA A 77 10.38 -5.00 -13.34
N LEU A 78 11.12 -4.46 -12.35
CA LEU A 78 12.36 -3.71 -12.57
C LEU A 78 13.41 -4.56 -13.31
N MET A 79 13.60 -5.81 -12.89
CA MET A 79 14.55 -6.72 -13.54
C MET A 79 14.12 -7.08 -14.95
N THR A 80 12.83 -7.37 -15.16
CA THR A 80 12.28 -7.72 -16.48
C THR A 80 12.43 -6.56 -17.46
N ALA A 81 12.11 -5.32 -17.05
CA ALA A 81 12.27 -4.15 -17.90
C ALA A 81 13.74 -3.93 -18.31
N LYS A 82 14.70 -4.12 -17.39
CA LYS A 82 16.14 -4.05 -17.71
C LYS A 82 16.55 -5.13 -18.71
N LEU A 83 16.08 -6.36 -18.54
CA LEU A 83 16.38 -7.48 -19.45
C LEU A 83 15.83 -7.23 -20.86
N LEU A 84 14.70 -6.54 -20.97
CA LEU A 84 14.09 -6.12 -22.23
C LEU A 84 14.76 -4.88 -22.86
N GLY A 85 15.82 -4.34 -22.23
CA GLY A 85 16.60 -3.21 -22.77
C GLY A 85 16.05 -1.82 -22.41
N TYR A 86 15.04 -1.73 -21.54
CA TYR A 86 14.53 -0.43 -21.10
C TYR A 86 15.52 0.27 -20.17
N GLN A 87 15.56 1.60 -20.25
CA GLN A 87 15.99 2.42 -19.13
C GLN A 87 14.92 2.35 -18.04
N VAL A 88 15.30 1.99 -16.83
CA VAL A 88 14.35 1.84 -15.74
C VAL A 88 14.45 3.02 -14.78
N GLN A 89 13.32 3.66 -14.53
CA GLN A 89 13.17 4.73 -13.54
C GLN A 89 12.21 4.24 -12.45
N LEU A 90 12.76 3.93 -11.27
CA LEU A 90 11.95 3.61 -10.11
C LEU A 90 11.40 4.91 -9.52
N TYR A 91 10.11 5.14 -9.69
CA TYR A 91 9.47 6.36 -9.23
C TYR A 91 9.19 6.34 -7.72
N ASN A 92 8.52 5.29 -7.23
CA ASN A 92 8.17 5.16 -5.82
C ASN A 92 7.89 3.69 -5.44
N THR A 93 8.44 3.23 -4.33
CA THR A 93 8.22 1.88 -3.79
C THR A 93 7.06 1.79 -2.80
N HIS A 94 6.51 2.93 -2.39
CA HIS A 94 5.42 3.07 -1.43
C HIS A 94 4.45 4.15 -1.91
N LEU A 95 4.01 4.05 -3.17
CA LEU A 95 3.07 4.98 -3.77
C LEU A 95 1.78 5.04 -2.95
N CYS A 96 1.37 6.23 -2.53
CA CYS A 96 0.16 6.42 -1.73
C CYS A 96 -0.45 7.80 -2.03
N GLY A 97 -1.69 8.00 -1.57
CA GLY A 97 -2.45 9.22 -1.79
C GLY A 97 -3.57 9.05 -2.82
N GLU A 98 -4.25 10.15 -3.15
CA GLU A 98 -5.38 10.14 -4.07
C GLU A 98 -4.95 9.80 -5.49
N ALA A 99 -5.55 8.75 -6.06
CA ALA A 99 -5.16 8.16 -7.35
C ALA A 99 -5.03 9.21 -8.47
N ARG A 100 -6.01 10.13 -8.59
CA ARG A 100 -5.98 11.21 -9.58
C ARG A 100 -4.78 12.16 -9.41
N ASN A 101 -4.49 12.57 -8.17
CA ASN A 101 -3.44 13.55 -7.89
C ASN A 101 -2.07 12.93 -8.17
N VAL A 102 -1.91 11.66 -7.80
CA VAL A 102 -0.69 10.91 -8.07
C VAL A 102 -0.48 10.75 -9.57
N ALA A 103 -1.53 10.45 -10.34
CA ALA A 103 -1.45 10.34 -11.80
C ALA A 103 -0.97 11.64 -12.46
N GLU A 104 -1.54 12.79 -12.09
CA GLU A 104 -1.13 14.11 -12.58
C GLU A 104 0.35 14.41 -12.27
N GLN A 105 0.78 14.15 -11.03
CA GLN A 105 2.19 14.28 -10.64
C GLN A 105 3.11 13.37 -11.46
N TRP A 106 2.59 12.21 -11.87
CA TRP A 106 3.35 11.26 -12.67
C TRP A 106 3.56 11.73 -14.10
N VAL A 107 2.56 12.33 -14.71
CA VAL A 107 2.70 12.97 -16.04
C VAL A 107 3.71 14.11 -15.99
N HIS A 108 3.66 14.97 -14.97
CA HIS A 108 4.66 16.04 -14.80
C HIS A 108 6.08 15.50 -14.68
N TYR A 109 6.26 14.43 -13.91
CA TYR A 109 7.55 13.77 -13.77
C TYR A 109 8.03 13.18 -15.11
N ALA A 110 7.15 12.46 -15.83
CA ALA A 110 7.46 11.88 -17.13
C ALA A 110 7.85 12.96 -18.15
N LYS A 111 7.10 14.07 -18.22
CA LYS A 111 7.40 15.21 -19.09
C LYS A 111 8.76 15.83 -18.76
N THR A 112 9.08 16.00 -17.47
CA THR A 112 10.39 16.52 -17.03
C THR A 112 11.56 15.63 -17.49
N ILE A 113 11.36 14.32 -17.56
CA ILE A 113 12.38 13.39 -18.07
C ILE A 113 12.44 13.44 -19.59
N LEU A 114 11.29 13.51 -20.27
CA LEU A 114 11.21 13.66 -21.71
C LEU A 114 11.90 14.94 -22.21
N ASP A 115 11.67 16.07 -21.54
CA ASP A 115 12.26 17.38 -21.88
C ASP A 115 13.79 17.38 -21.73
N LYS A 116 14.34 16.51 -20.88
CA LYS A 116 15.80 16.31 -20.73
C LYS A 116 16.39 15.42 -21.83
N GLY A 117 15.56 14.77 -22.63
CA GLY A 117 15.94 13.78 -23.62
C GLY A 117 15.89 12.36 -23.08
N ILE A 118 15.39 11.45 -23.91
CA ILE A 118 15.35 10.01 -23.66
C ILE A 118 16.02 9.31 -24.84
N ASP A 119 17.15 8.64 -24.59
CA ASP A 119 17.95 7.98 -25.65
C ASP A 119 17.55 6.52 -25.92
N LYS A 120 16.67 5.97 -25.08
CA LYS A 120 16.19 4.58 -25.16
C LYS A 120 14.81 4.43 -24.51
N PRO A 121 14.01 3.42 -24.90
CA PRO A 121 12.71 3.16 -24.26
C PRO A 121 12.84 3.17 -22.73
N THR A 122 12.03 4.00 -22.07
CA THR A 122 12.13 4.22 -20.62
C THR A 122 10.88 3.69 -19.92
N ALA A 123 11.07 2.79 -18.96
CA ALA A 123 10.03 2.24 -18.11
C ALA A 123 10.04 2.95 -16.75
N PHE A 124 8.95 3.66 -16.45
CA PHE A 124 8.68 4.20 -15.13
C PHE A 124 7.92 3.17 -14.31
N LEU A 125 8.43 2.82 -13.14
CA LEU A 125 7.84 1.77 -12.31
C LEU A 125 7.59 2.31 -10.90
N ALA A 126 6.41 1.99 -10.36
CA ALA A 126 6.09 2.20 -8.95
C ALA A 126 5.28 1.03 -8.40
N GLY A 127 5.27 0.94 -7.07
CA GLY A 127 4.42 0.03 -6.33
C GLY A 127 3.87 0.72 -5.09
N GLY A 128 2.66 0.34 -4.68
CA GLY A 128 1.98 0.95 -3.54
C GLY A 128 0.48 0.74 -3.61
N GLU A 129 -0.25 1.60 -2.89
CA GLU A 129 -1.69 1.54 -2.69
C GLU A 129 -2.24 2.97 -2.64
N THR A 130 -2.84 3.42 -3.75
CA THR A 130 -3.55 4.71 -3.80
C THR A 130 -4.98 4.58 -3.27
N THR A 131 -5.65 5.70 -3.03
CA THR A 131 -7.04 5.75 -2.60
C THR A 131 -7.88 6.60 -3.54
N VAL A 132 -9.20 6.40 -3.46
CA VAL A 132 -10.19 7.25 -4.11
C VAL A 132 -11.15 7.74 -3.04
N THR A 133 -11.22 9.04 -2.87
CA THR A 133 -12.28 9.67 -2.09
C THR A 133 -13.56 9.72 -2.93
N LEU A 134 -14.51 8.83 -2.62
CA LEU A 134 -15.78 8.73 -3.32
C LEU A 134 -16.61 10.02 -3.16
N LYS A 135 -16.97 10.63 -4.30
CA LYS A 135 -17.81 11.84 -4.38
C LYS A 135 -19.13 11.62 -5.11
N GLY A 136 -19.35 10.44 -5.67
CA GLY A 136 -20.52 10.11 -6.47
C GLY A 136 -20.79 8.61 -6.50
N ASN A 137 -21.74 8.19 -7.34
CA ASN A 137 -22.25 6.82 -7.40
C ASN A 137 -21.74 6.06 -8.64
N GLY A 138 -20.57 6.44 -9.16
CA GLY A 138 -19.93 5.76 -10.28
C GLY A 138 -19.41 4.37 -9.90
N CYS A 139 -18.93 3.64 -10.90
CA CYS A 139 -18.30 2.34 -10.74
C CYS A 139 -16.87 2.40 -11.28
N GLY A 140 -15.91 1.89 -10.51
CA GLY A 140 -14.48 1.96 -10.83
C GLY A 140 -13.64 1.75 -9.58
N GLY A 141 -12.32 1.71 -9.74
CA GLY A 141 -11.37 1.59 -8.65
C GLY A 141 -10.19 2.55 -8.79
N ARG A 142 -9.26 2.44 -7.84
CA ARG A 142 -8.11 3.35 -7.74
C ARG A 142 -7.19 3.25 -8.97
N ASN A 143 -7.02 2.06 -9.53
CA ASN A 143 -6.12 1.84 -10.65
C ASN A 143 -6.76 2.34 -11.96
N GLN A 144 -8.07 2.10 -12.14
CA GLN A 144 -8.87 2.67 -13.22
C GLN A 144 -8.88 4.21 -13.17
N GLU A 145 -9.11 4.81 -11.99
CA GLU A 145 -9.07 6.26 -11.82
C GLU A 145 -7.68 6.83 -12.11
N MET A 146 -6.63 6.14 -11.67
CA MET A 146 -5.26 6.55 -11.95
C MET A 146 -4.95 6.58 -13.45
N VAL A 147 -5.38 5.56 -14.19
CA VAL A 147 -5.16 5.47 -15.65
C VAL A 147 -5.94 6.54 -16.39
N LEU A 148 -7.21 6.74 -16.03
CA LEU A 148 -8.04 7.79 -16.62
C LEU A 148 -7.46 9.18 -16.35
N ALA A 149 -7.07 9.45 -15.11
CA ALA A 149 -6.46 10.72 -14.73
C ALA A 149 -5.11 10.93 -15.42
N PHE A 150 -4.30 9.88 -15.58
CA PHE A 150 -3.04 9.96 -16.32
C PHE A 150 -3.28 10.33 -17.78
N ALA A 151 -4.22 9.67 -18.47
CA ALA A 151 -4.53 9.96 -19.87
C ALA A 151 -5.01 11.41 -20.07
N ILE A 152 -5.92 11.88 -19.21
CA ILE A 152 -6.39 13.27 -19.23
C ILE A 152 -5.23 14.25 -18.99
N ALA A 153 -4.38 13.99 -18.00
CA ALA A 153 -3.24 14.85 -17.70
C ALA A 153 -2.18 14.80 -18.81
N ALA A 154 -1.96 13.66 -19.45
CA ALA A 154 -1.03 13.50 -20.57
C ALA A 154 -1.47 14.35 -21.78
N GLU A 155 -2.78 14.39 -22.06
CA GLU A 155 -3.35 15.29 -23.08
C GLU A 155 -3.20 16.76 -22.68
N GLN A 156 -3.65 17.14 -21.49
CA GLN A 156 -3.63 18.53 -21.01
C GLN A 156 -2.22 19.11 -20.88
N LEU A 157 -1.25 18.28 -20.50
CA LEU A 157 0.15 18.69 -20.34
C LEU A 157 0.97 18.45 -21.59
N GLU A 158 0.38 18.03 -22.71
CA GLU A 158 1.07 17.77 -23.98
C GLU A 158 2.29 16.84 -23.79
N LEU A 159 2.06 15.63 -23.29
CA LEU A 159 3.08 14.59 -23.19
C LEU A 159 3.39 14.04 -24.59
N ASN A 160 4.20 14.79 -25.34
CA ASN A 160 4.48 14.58 -26.77
C ASN A 160 5.47 13.43 -27.02
N CYS A 161 5.08 12.20 -26.72
CA CYS A 161 5.82 11.00 -27.06
C CYS A 161 4.88 9.80 -27.27
N ASN A 162 5.40 8.68 -27.74
CA ASN A 162 4.68 7.41 -27.66
C ASN A 162 4.79 6.90 -26.22
N TRP A 163 3.68 6.84 -25.52
CA TRP A 163 3.62 6.34 -24.15
C TRP A 163 2.57 5.24 -24.04
N ILE A 164 2.67 4.48 -22.95
CA ILE A 164 1.64 3.55 -22.50
C ILE A 164 1.66 3.58 -20.98
N PHE A 165 0.49 3.64 -20.38
CA PHE A 165 0.33 3.70 -18.95
C PHE A 165 -0.59 2.58 -18.48
N LEU A 166 -0.06 1.73 -17.59
CA LEU A 166 -0.79 0.62 -16.98
C LEU A 166 -0.78 0.77 -15.46
N SER A 167 -1.94 0.59 -14.86
CA SER A 167 -2.08 0.48 -13.40
C SER A 167 -3.02 -0.67 -13.09
N GLY A 168 -2.67 -1.51 -12.11
CA GLY A 168 -3.48 -2.68 -11.77
C GLY A 168 -3.16 -3.31 -10.41
N GLY A 169 -4.19 -3.83 -9.76
CA GLY A 169 -4.13 -4.56 -8.50
C GLY A 169 -3.59 -5.98 -8.68
N THR A 170 -2.63 -6.40 -7.86
CA THR A 170 -2.06 -7.76 -7.97
C THR A 170 -3.01 -8.87 -7.51
N ASP A 171 -4.11 -8.51 -6.87
CA ASP A 171 -5.21 -9.39 -6.45
C ASP A 171 -6.23 -9.66 -7.57
N GLY A 172 -6.10 -8.97 -8.70
CA GLY A 172 -6.98 -9.12 -9.87
C GLY A 172 -8.23 -8.25 -9.86
N ILE A 173 -8.43 -7.41 -8.83
CA ILE A 173 -9.66 -6.63 -8.63
C ILE A 173 -9.32 -5.15 -8.39
N ASP A 174 -10.13 -4.24 -8.93
CA ASP A 174 -9.98 -2.81 -8.70
C ASP A 174 -11.32 -2.14 -8.37
N GLY A 175 -11.57 -1.94 -7.08
CA GLY A 175 -12.85 -1.43 -6.60
C GLY A 175 -13.97 -2.48 -6.73
N PRO A 176 -15.25 -2.07 -6.83
CA PRO A 176 -16.37 -2.98 -7.00
C PRO A 176 -16.57 -3.36 -8.48
N THR A 177 -15.50 -3.75 -9.18
CA THR A 177 -15.53 -4.13 -10.60
C THR A 177 -14.97 -5.54 -10.82
N ASP A 178 -15.11 -6.06 -12.04
CA ASP A 178 -14.47 -7.28 -12.53
C ASP A 178 -13.11 -7.01 -13.20
N ALA A 179 -12.68 -5.75 -13.23
CA ALA A 179 -11.40 -5.33 -13.79
C ALA A 179 -10.30 -5.30 -12.73
N THR A 180 -9.07 -5.57 -13.16
CA THR A 180 -7.87 -5.44 -12.32
C THR A 180 -7.33 -4.01 -12.26
N GLY A 181 -7.75 -3.14 -13.17
CA GLY A 181 -7.24 -1.78 -13.31
C GLY A 181 -7.49 -1.25 -14.72
N GLY A 182 -6.53 -0.52 -15.28
CA GLY A 182 -6.66 0.06 -16.62
C GLY A 182 -5.33 0.15 -17.38
N ILE A 183 -5.46 0.38 -18.68
CA ILE A 183 -4.36 0.71 -19.59
C ILE A 183 -4.80 1.80 -20.57
N ALA A 184 -3.91 2.74 -20.87
CA ALA A 184 -4.12 3.82 -21.85
C ALA A 184 -2.81 4.16 -22.57
N ASP A 185 -2.90 4.76 -23.75
CA ASP A 185 -1.80 5.24 -24.59
C ASP A 185 -2.12 6.59 -25.27
#